data_AF-A0A8H7SH17-F1
#
_entry.id   AF-A0A8H7SH17-F1
#
_cell.length_a   1.000
_cell.length_b   1.000
_cell.length_c   1.000
_cell.angle_alpha   90.00
_cell.angle_beta   90.00
_cell.angle_gamma   90.00
#
_symmetry.space_group_name_H-M   'P 1'
#
loop_
_entity.id
_entity.type
_entity.pdbx_description
1 polymer ?
#
loop_
_entity_poly.entity_id
_entity_poly.type
_entity_poly.pdbx_seq_one_letter_code
_entity_poly.pdbx_strand_id
1 'polypeptide(L)'
;MVPKKIQSKRVRTAHKHRILKRIVDHHRKERRSAKKNPGKFNKPKKDPGIPNAWPFKEELLNELEALKNEDENEKQRIRLANQVERAKAKKVAKKAEIAANIAASTAAAKVAKQAKEAKVTAKEAKSTAKAAKSTKSSKK
;
A
#
# COMPACT_ATOMS: atom_id res chain seq x y z
N MET A 1 -35.08 53.88 55.25
CA MET A 1 -34.89 53.07 54.03
C MET A 1 -35.32 51.63 54.34
N VAL A 2 -36.31 51.07 53.64
CA VAL A 2 -36.82 49.71 53.94
C VAL A 2 -35.89 48.66 53.34
N PRO A 3 -35.36 47.71 54.14
CA PRO A 3 -34.44 46.69 53.63
C PRO A 3 -35.14 45.76 52.64
N LYS A 4 -34.47 45.50 51.50
CA LYS A 4 -34.99 44.67 50.42
C LYS A 4 -35.08 43.21 50.89
N LYS A 5 -36.22 42.57 50.65
CA LYS A 5 -36.40 41.13 50.95
C LYS A 5 -35.49 40.29 50.07
N ILE A 6 -34.53 39.60 50.70
CA ILE A 6 -33.58 38.71 50.03
C ILE A 6 -34.16 37.29 49.96
N GLN A 7 -34.04 36.65 48.80
CA GLN A 7 -34.47 35.26 48.63
C GLN A 7 -33.49 34.29 49.29
N SER A 8 -34.02 33.23 49.89
CA SER A 8 -33.20 32.20 50.52
C SER A 8 -32.39 31.40 49.49
N LYS A 9 -31.12 31.10 49.80
CA LYS A 9 -30.28 30.18 49.01
C LYS A 9 -30.65 28.70 49.22
N ARG A 10 -31.56 28.39 50.16
CA ARG A 10 -31.97 27.01 50.45
C ARG A 10 -32.79 26.44 49.31
N VAL A 11 -32.36 25.30 48.79
CA VAL A 11 -33.07 24.59 47.71
C VAL A 11 -33.87 23.44 48.29
N ARG A 12 -35.18 23.42 48.00
CA ARG A 12 -36.07 22.30 48.36
C ARG A 12 -35.58 21.00 47.71
N THR A 13 -35.66 19.90 48.43
CA THR A 13 -35.25 18.57 47.95
C THR A 13 -35.95 18.17 46.64
N ALA A 14 -37.25 18.46 46.52
CA ALA A 14 -38.01 18.23 45.28
C ALA A 14 -37.45 19.00 44.06
N HIS A 15 -36.91 20.21 44.27
CA HIS A 15 -36.29 21.00 43.21
C HIS A 15 -34.96 20.38 42.77
N LYS A 16 -34.15 19.88 43.72
CA LYS A 16 -32.91 19.14 43.42
C LYS A 16 -33.19 17.90 42.56
N HIS A 17 -34.15 17.06 42.96
CA HIS A 17 -34.52 15.86 42.20
C HIS A 17 -35.08 16.20 40.81
N ARG A 18 -35.84 17.28 40.68
CA ARG A 18 -36.32 17.76 39.37
C ARG A 18 -35.18 18.21 38.47
N ILE A 19 -34.17 18.91 39.00
CA ILE A 19 -32.96 19.29 38.25
C ILE A 19 -32.21 18.04 37.80
N LEU A 20 -31.94 17.10 38.70
CA LEU A 20 -31.23 15.85 38.37
C LEU A 20 -31.95 15.08 37.25
N LYS A 21 -33.27 14.93 37.34
CA LYS A 21 -34.07 14.27 36.30
C LYS A 21 -33.94 14.97 34.95
N ARG A 22 -34.01 16.31 34.93
CA ARG A 22 -33.83 17.11 33.69
C ARG A 22 -32.43 16.96 33.09
N ILE A 23 -31.38 16.94 33.92
CA ILE A 23 -30.00 16.74 33.46
C ILE A 23 -29.84 15.35 32.83
N VAL A 24 -30.34 14.31 33.50
CA VAL A 24 -30.27 12.93 32.99
C VAL A 24 -31.05 12.80 31.67
N ASP A 25 -32.25 13.40 31.60
CA ASP A 25 -33.04 13.42 30.37
C ASP A 25 -32.34 14.16 29.23
N HIS A 26 -31.67 15.28 29.54
CA HIS A 26 -30.87 16.04 28.58
C HIS A 26 -29.72 15.19 28.02
N HIS A 27 -28.87 14.64 28.88
CA HIS A 27 -27.76 13.78 28.45
C HIS A 27 -28.25 12.53 27.68
N ARG A 28 -29.42 11.99 28.04
CA ARG A 28 -30.04 10.89 27.27
C ARG A 28 -30.43 11.33 25.86
N LYS A 29 -31.03 12.51 25.71
CA LYS A 29 -31.38 13.08 24.40
C LYS A 29 -30.14 13.43 23.58
N GLU A 30 -29.12 14.04 24.19
CA GLU A 30 -27.83 14.34 23.54
C GLU A 30 -27.17 13.07 23.02
N ARG A 31 -27.02 12.02 23.84
CA ARG A 31 -26.45 10.73 23.41
C ARG A 31 -27.23 10.10 22.25
N ARG A 32 -28.57 10.15 22.28
CA ARG A 32 -29.41 9.66 21.17
C ARG A 32 -29.20 10.50 19.90
N SER A 33 -29.13 11.82 20.05
CA SER A 33 -28.94 12.76 18.93
C SER A 33 -27.54 12.64 18.29
N ALA A 34 -26.49 12.45 19.09
CA ALA A 34 -25.12 12.23 18.64
C ALA A 34 -24.99 10.91 17.86
N LYS A 35 -25.65 9.84 18.32
CA LYS A 35 -25.73 8.57 17.60
C LYS A 35 -26.53 8.68 16.29
N LYS A 36 -27.65 9.40 16.30
CA LYS A 36 -28.52 9.56 15.12
C LYS A 36 -27.89 10.42 14.03
N ASN A 37 -27.14 11.45 14.42
CA ASN A 37 -26.52 12.42 13.50
C ASN A 37 -25.02 12.59 13.81
N PRO A 38 -24.18 11.58 13.54
CA PRO A 38 -22.76 11.60 13.89
C PRO A 38 -21.97 12.70 13.16
N GLY A 39 -22.46 13.20 12.01
CA GLY A 39 -21.81 14.25 11.22
C GLY A 39 -22.26 15.69 11.52
N LYS A 40 -23.34 15.90 12.29
CA LYS A 40 -23.97 17.23 12.45
C LYS A 40 -23.08 18.25 13.17
N PHE A 41 -22.12 17.77 13.96
CA PHE A 41 -21.15 18.60 14.69
C PHE A 41 -19.70 18.31 14.28
N ASN A 42 -19.47 17.48 13.26
CA ASN A 42 -18.14 17.21 12.72
C ASN A 42 -17.72 18.39 11.84
N LYS A 43 -17.53 19.56 12.44
CA LYS A 43 -16.69 20.59 11.84
C LYS A 43 -15.26 20.05 11.91
N PRO A 44 -14.49 20.06 10.81
CA PRO A 44 -13.07 19.74 10.90
C PRO A 44 -12.46 20.63 11.98
N LYS A 45 -11.71 20.02 12.90
CA LYS A 45 -10.99 20.77 13.93
C LYS A 45 -9.98 21.65 13.20
N LYS A 46 -10.32 22.91 13.02
CA LYS A 46 -9.39 23.91 12.49
C LYS A 46 -8.51 24.33 13.65
N ASP A 47 -7.20 24.22 13.47
CA ASP A 47 -6.27 24.77 14.44
C ASP A 47 -6.49 26.28 14.54
N PRO A 48 -6.48 26.88 15.74
CA PRO A 48 -6.77 28.29 15.94
C PRO A 48 -5.73 29.26 15.29
N GLY A 49 -4.76 28.75 14.53
CA GLY A 49 -3.76 29.53 13.79
C GLY A 49 -2.77 30.27 14.69
N ILE A 50 -1.76 30.87 14.07
CA ILE A 50 -0.79 31.73 14.79
C ILE A 50 -1.39 33.14 14.92
N PRO A 51 -1.55 33.67 16.15
CA PRO A 51 -2.07 35.02 16.36
C PRO A 51 -1.20 36.11 15.73
N ASN A 52 -1.81 37.18 15.22
CA ASN A 52 -1.07 38.29 14.60
C ASN A 52 -0.30 39.18 15.59
N ALA A 53 -0.71 39.19 16.86
CA ALA A 53 -0.04 39.98 17.89
C ALA A 53 1.28 39.36 18.38
N TRP A 54 1.65 38.17 17.87
CA TRP A 54 2.86 37.50 18.28
C TRP A 54 4.06 38.04 17.50
N PRO A 55 5.10 38.60 18.18
CA PRO A 55 6.18 39.36 17.54
C PRO A 55 7.03 38.54 16.57
N PHE A 56 7.18 37.24 16.80
CA PHE A 56 8.00 36.35 15.96
C PHE A 56 7.17 35.54 14.96
N LYS A 57 5.93 35.97 14.67
CA LYS A 57 5.05 35.27 13.73
C LYS A 57 5.67 35.13 12.34
N GLU A 58 6.27 36.19 11.83
CA GLU A 58 6.90 36.19 10.50
C GLU A 58 8.12 35.26 10.47
N GLU A 59 8.94 35.27 11.52
CA GLU A 59 10.10 34.39 11.65
C GLU A 59 9.69 32.91 11.65
N LEU A 60 8.68 32.55 12.45
CA LEU A 60 8.14 31.18 12.47
C LEU A 60 7.55 30.75 11.12
N LEU A 61 6.84 31.65 10.42
CA LEU A 61 6.28 31.34 9.10
C LEU A 61 7.40 31.06 8.09
N ASN A 62 8.47 31.85 8.12
CA ASN A 62 9.64 31.64 7.26
C ASN A 62 10.35 30.31 7.57
N GLU A 63 10.53 29.97 8.85
CA GLU A 63 11.09 28.67 9.26
C GLU A 63 10.23 27.50 8.77
N LEU A 64 8.90 27.59 8.92
CA LEU A 64 7.99 26.55 8.44
C LEU A 64 8.00 26.39 6.92
N GLU A 65 8.13 27.49 6.17
CA GLU A 65 8.27 27.45 4.72
C GLU A 65 9.60 26.80 4.29
N ALA A 66 10.70 27.16 4.95
CA ALA A 66 12.00 26.55 4.73
C ALA A 66 11.95 25.03 4.98
N LEU A 67 11.40 24.61 6.12
CA LEU A 67 11.24 23.19 6.45
C LEU A 67 10.38 22.45 5.41
N LYS A 68 9.28 23.05 4.96
CA LYS A 68 8.43 22.44 3.93
C LYS A 68 9.18 22.26 2.61
N ASN A 69 9.98 23.23 2.20
CA ASN A 69 10.78 23.17 0.98
C ASN A 69 11.86 22.07 1.09
N GLU A 70 12.53 21.95 2.23
CA GLU A 70 13.51 20.88 2.49
C GLU A 70 12.87 19.49 2.40
N ASP A 71 11.72 19.31 3.07
CA ASP A 71 10.92 18.09 3.06
C ASP A 71 10.49 17.67 1.64
N GLU A 72 10.04 18.64 0.83
CA GLU A 72 9.62 18.40 -0.54
C GLU A 72 10.81 18.01 -1.43
N ASN A 73 11.94 18.69 -1.27
CA ASN A 73 13.18 18.38 -1.97
C ASN A 73 13.70 16.98 -1.60
N GLU A 74 13.65 16.60 -0.33
CA GLU A 74 14.06 15.27 0.13
C GLU A 74 13.13 14.18 -0.44
N LYS A 75 11.81 14.39 -0.38
CA LYS A 75 10.83 13.48 -0.99
C LYS A 75 11.08 13.32 -2.48
N GLN A 76 11.44 14.38 -3.20
CA GLN A 76 11.81 14.31 -4.61
C GLN A 76 13.09 13.52 -4.84
N ARG A 77 14.15 13.77 -4.04
CA ARG A 77 15.42 13.01 -4.10
C ARG A 77 15.20 11.51 -3.89
N ILE A 78 14.42 11.15 -2.86
CA ILE A 78 14.07 9.75 -2.56
C ILE A 78 13.28 9.13 -3.72
N ARG A 79 12.31 9.84 -4.30
CA ARG A 79 11.54 9.37 -5.46
C ARG A 79 12.45 9.10 -6.66
N LEU A 80 13.39 10.00 -6.97
CA LEU A 80 14.33 9.85 -8.07
C LEU A 80 15.28 8.67 -7.84
N ALA A 81 15.85 8.54 -6.64
CA ALA A 81 16.70 7.41 -6.27
C ALA A 81 15.98 6.06 -6.44
N ASN A 82 14.74 5.97 -5.93
CA ASN A 82 13.91 4.77 -6.06
C ASN A 82 13.58 4.44 -7.53
N GLN A 83 13.35 5.45 -8.38
CA GLN A 83 13.12 5.22 -9.81
C GLN A 83 14.37 4.67 -10.50
N VAL A 84 15.54 5.22 -10.18
CA VAL A 84 16.82 4.75 -10.73
C VAL A 84 17.10 3.30 -10.31
N GLU A 85 16.93 2.97 -9.03
CA GLU A 85 17.13 1.61 -8.53
C GLU A 85 16.13 0.62 -9.15
N ARG A 86 14.86 0.98 -9.27
CA ARG A 86 13.86 0.16 -9.98
C ARG A 86 14.20 -0.02 -11.46
N ALA A 87 14.72 1.00 -12.13
CA ALA A 87 15.14 0.91 -13.53
C ALA A 87 16.35 -0.02 -13.70
N LYS A 88 17.34 0.06 -12.80
CA LYS A 88 18.49 -0.86 -12.75
C LYS A 88 18.03 -2.29 -12.51
N ALA A 89 17.19 -2.54 -11.51
CA ALA A 89 16.64 -3.86 -11.22
C ALA A 89 15.86 -4.45 -12.41
N LYS A 90 15.02 -3.65 -13.07
CA LYS A 90 14.33 -4.07 -14.31
C LYS A 90 15.30 -4.40 -15.44
N LYS A 91 16.38 -3.64 -15.63
CA LYS A 91 17.42 -3.93 -16.63
C LYS A 91 18.14 -5.25 -16.33
N VAL A 92 18.49 -5.50 -15.07
CA VAL A 92 19.14 -6.75 -14.64
C VAL A 92 18.18 -7.94 -14.83
N ALA A 93 16.93 -7.83 -14.41
CA ALA A 93 15.92 -8.86 -14.60
C ALA A 93 15.70 -9.19 -16.08
N LYS A 94 15.55 -8.18 -16.95
CA LYS A 94 15.44 -8.38 -18.40
C LYS A 94 16.67 -9.06 -18.99
N LYS A 95 17.89 -8.66 -18.57
CA LYS A 95 19.13 -9.33 -19.01
C LYS A 95 19.19 -10.78 -18.56
N ALA A 96 18.79 -11.09 -17.33
CA ALA A 96 18.72 -12.46 -16.82
C ALA A 96 17.68 -13.31 -17.56
N GLU A 97 16.51 -12.75 -17.84
CA GLU A 97 15.45 -13.42 -18.61
C GLU A 97 15.88 -13.70 -20.06
N ILE A 98 16.52 -12.73 -20.72
CA ILE A 98 17.10 -12.93 -22.06
C ILE A 98 18.18 -14.02 -22.03
N ALA A 99 19.08 -14.01 -21.04
CA ALA A 99 20.10 -15.04 -20.88
C ALA A 99 19.50 -16.43 -20.64
N ALA A 100 18.45 -16.53 -19.82
CA ALA A 100 17.73 -17.79 -19.57
C ALA A 100 17.04 -18.32 -20.84
N ASN A 101 16.41 -17.45 -21.64
CA ASN A 101 15.78 -17.84 -22.90
C ASN A 101 16.80 -18.28 -23.97
N ILE A 102 17.97 -17.63 -24.04
CA ILE A 102 19.08 -18.06 -24.90
C ILE A 102 19.63 -19.42 -24.45
N ALA A 103 19.81 -19.63 -23.14
CA ALA A 103 20.24 -20.92 -22.59
C ALA A 103 19.21 -22.05 -22.88
N ALA A 104 17.91 -21.77 -22.71
CA ALA A 104 16.85 -22.75 -22.98
C ALA A 104 16.77 -23.12 -24.47
N SER A 105 16.86 -22.15 -25.38
CA SER A 105 16.85 -22.40 -26.83
C SER A 105 18.08 -23.14 -27.33
N THR A 106 19.27 -22.85 -26.80
CA THR A 106 20.50 -23.58 -27.13
C THR A 106 20.50 -25.02 -26.57
N ALA A 107 19.94 -25.24 -25.38
CA ALA A 107 19.70 -26.58 -24.84
C ALA A 107 18.70 -27.37 -25.69
N ALA A 108 17.58 -26.76 -26.09
CA ALA A 108 16.59 -27.39 -26.97
C ALA A 108 17.18 -27.75 -28.34
N ALA A 109 18.02 -26.88 -28.92
CA ALA A 109 18.71 -27.15 -30.18
C ALA A 109 19.73 -28.30 -30.07
N LYS A 110 20.43 -28.44 -28.93
CA LYS A 110 21.31 -29.59 -28.66
C LYS A 110 20.53 -30.89 -28.55
N VAL A 111 19.42 -30.91 -27.80
CA VAL A 111 18.56 -32.10 -27.67
C VAL A 111 17.96 -32.50 -29.01
N ALA A 112 17.54 -31.53 -29.83
CA ALA A 112 17.01 -31.79 -31.17
C ALA A 112 18.08 -32.33 -32.14
N LYS A 113 19.34 -31.87 -32.05
CA LYS A 113 20.46 -32.44 -32.81
C LYS A 113 20.76 -33.88 -32.38
N GLN A 114 20.83 -34.14 -31.08
CA GLN A 114 21.05 -35.49 -30.54
C GLN A 114 19.91 -36.45 -30.91
N ALA A 115 18.66 -35.98 -30.91
CA ALA A 115 17.51 -36.78 -31.33
C ALA A 115 17.50 -37.07 -32.84
N LYS A 116 18.02 -36.14 -33.68
CA LYS A 116 18.21 -36.38 -35.12
C LYS A 116 19.36 -37.35 -35.37
N GLU A 117 20.49 -37.20 -34.70
CA GLU A 117 21.63 -38.12 -34.77
C GLU A 117 21.23 -39.53 -34.32
N ALA A 118 20.47 -39.67 -33.22
CA ALA A 118 19.93 -40.94 -32.76
C ALA A 118 18.91 -41.58 -33.74
N LYS A 119 18.16 -40.77 -34.51
CA LYS A 119 17.25 -41.27 -35.55
C LYS A 119 18.00 -41.73 -36.80
N VAL A 120 19.12 -41.08 -37.15
CA VAL A 120 19.96 -41.49 -38.30
C VAL A 120 20.66 -42.81 -37.99
N THR A 121 21.23 -42.96 -36.79
CA THR A 121 21.87 -44.22 -36.36
C THR A 121 20.86 -45.37 -36.20
N ALA A 122 19.63 -45.10 -35.73
CA ALA A 122 18.56 -46.10 -35.71
C ALA A 122 18.05 -46.51 -37.10
N LYS A 123 18.17 -45.63 -38.10
CA LYS A 123 17.81 -45.93 -39.50
C LYS A 123 18.91 -46.75 -40.20
N GLU A 124 20.19 -46.51 -39.88
CA GLU A 124 21.33 -47.36 -40.27
C GLU A 124 21.33 -48.74 -39.58
N ALA A 125 20.90 -48.83 -38.31
CA ALA A 125 20.75 -50.11 -37.62
C ALA A 125 19.60 -50.98 -38.21
N LYS A 126 18.55 -50.35 -38.77
CA LYS A 126 17.46 -51.07 -39.45
C LYS A 126 17.80 -51.49 -40.88
N SER A 127 18.64 -50.73 -41.60
CA SER A 127 19.09 -51.13 -42.95
C SER A 127 20.05 -52.32 -42.89
N THR A 128 20.93 -52.38 -41.90
CA THR A 128 21.85 -53.51 -41.65
C THR A 128 21.13 -54.77 -41.16
N ALA A 129 20.09 -54.63 -40.32
CA ALA A 129 19.26 -55.77 -39.91
C ALA A 129 18.39 -56.35 -41.04
N LYS A 130 17.99 -55.53 -42.03
CA LYS A 130 17.26 -55.99 -43.22
C LYS A 130 18.18 -56.76 -44.18
N ALA A 131 19.46 -56.40 -44.27
CA ALA A 131 20.48 -57.14 -45.02
C ALA A 131 20.87 -58.49 -44.36
N ALA A 132 20.81 -58.59 -43.02
CA ALA A 132 21.08 -59.84 -42.30
C ALA A 132 19.95 -60.88 -42.39
N LYS A 133 18.73 -60.46 -42.79
CA LYS A 133 17.58 -61.37 -42.91
C LYS A 133 17.41 -61.93 -44.33
N SER A 134 18.01 -61.31 -45.36
CA SER A 134 18.01 -61.81 -46.74
C SER A 134 19.04 -62.91 -47.00
N THR A 135 20.05 -63.09 -46.14
CA THR A 135 21.07 -64.14 -46.29
C THR A 135 20.70 -65.46 -45.59
N LYS A 136 19.58 -65.51 -44.86
CA LYS A 136 19.13 -66.71 -44.12
C LYS A 136 17.99 -67.48 -44.79
N SER A 137 17.51 -67.04 -45.97
CA SER A 137 16.49 -67.78 -46.76
C SER A 137 17.04 -68.56 -47.97
N SER A 138 18.37 -68.69 -48.13
CA SER A 138 18.97 -69.50 -49.22
C SER A 138 19.60 -70.82 -48.73
N LYS A 139 19.09 -71.39 -47.64
CA LYS A 139 19.55 -72.71 -47.16
C LYS A 139 18.38 -73.58 -46.69
N LYS A 140 17.45 -73.84 -47.61
CA LYS A 140 16.90 -75.18 -47.88
C LYS A 140 16.17 -75.16 -49.22
#